data_AF-A0A659XXI7-F1
#
_entry.id   AF-A0A659XXI7-F1
#
_cell.length_a   1.000
_cell.length_b   1.000
_cell.length_c   1.000
_cell.angle_alpha   90.00
_cell.angle_beta   90.00
_cell.angle_gamma   90.00
#
_symmetry.space_group_name_H-M   'P 1'
#
loop_
_entity.id
_entity.type
_entity.pdbx_description
1 polymer ?
#
loop_
_entity_poly.entity_id
_entity_poly.type
_entity_poly.pdbx_seq_one_letter_code
_entity_poly.pdbx_strand_id
1 'polypeptide(L)' 'VLMMSTNNILHPASGAPIIVPSQDMVLGLYYLSIVNQNEPGEGMVFADMGELQHALETKAVTLHAKIKG' A
#
# COMPACT_ATOMS: atom_id res chain seq x y z
N VAL A 1 31.78 -2.49 -13.19
CA VAL A 1 30.29 -2.52 -13.34
C VAL A 1 29.60 -3.57 -12.46
N LEU A 2 30.31 -4.54 -11.86
CA LEU A 2 29.68 -5.65 -11.13
C LEU A 2 29.20 -5.37 -9.69
N MET A 3 29.63 -4.26 -9.06
CA MET A 3 29.32 -3.95 -7.65
C MET A 3 28.33 -2.80 -7.45
N MET A 4 27.54 -2.47 -8.48
CA MET A 4 26.47 -1.47 -8.33
C MET A 4 25.32 -2.06 -7.51
N SER A 5 24.76 -1.27 -6.59
CA SER A 5 23.65 -1.68 -5.69
C SER A 5 22.45 -2.27 -6.45
N THR A 6 22.11 -1.69 -7.60
CA THR A 6 21.02 -2.16 -8.48
C THR A 6 21.22 -3.57 -9.03
N ASN A 7 22.46 -4.05 -9.07
CA ASN A 7 22.79 -5.40 -9.57
C ASN A 7 22.75 -6.47 -8.46
N ASN A 8 22.65 -6.05 -7.19
CA ASN A 8 22.76 -6.92 -6.01
C ASN A 8 21.43 -7.03 -5.26
N ILE A 9 20.34 -7.41 -5.94
CA ILE A 9 19.00 -7.46 -5.34
C ILE A 9 18.63 -8.82 -4.72
N LEU A 10 19.38 -9.87 -5.04
CA LEU A 10 19.16 -11.24 -4.57
C LEU A 10 20.31 -11.73 -3.68
N HIS A 11 20.00 -12.61 -2.75
CA HIS A 11 20.96 -13.34 -1.95
C HIS A 11 21.66 -14.40 -2.82
N PRO A 12 23.00 -14.38 -2.97
CA PRO A 12 23.70 -15.25 -3.93
C PRO A 12 23.52 -16.76 -3.70
N ALA A 13 23.35 -17.18 -2.45
CA ALA A 13 23.27 -18.61 -2.10
C ALA A 13 21.86 -19.20 -2.19
N SER A 14 20.82 -18.37 -2.07
CA SER A 14 19.43 -18.84 -1.95
C SER A 14 18.50 -18.26 -3.02
N GLY A 15 18.93 -17.23 -3.75
CA GLY A 15 18.09 -16.51 -4.72
C GLY A 15 17.00 -15.66 -4.08
N ALA A 16 16.88 -15.62 -2.75
CA ALA A 16 15.88 -14.82 -2.06
C ALA A 16 16.18 -13.31 -2.20
N PRO A 17 15.18 -12.43 -2.42
CA PRO A 17 15.40 -11.00 -2.46
C PRO A 17 15.96 -10.45 -1.14
N ILE A 18 16.97 -9.57 -1.20
CA ILE A 18 17.53 -8.89 -0.02
C ILE A 18 17.07 -7.43 0.10
N ILE A 19 16.37 -6.92 -0.91
CA ILE A 19 15.82 -5.56 -0.96
C ILE A 19 14.39 -5.45 -0.40
N VAL A 20 13.99 -6.42 0.42
CA VAL A 20 12.65 -6.42 1.01
C VAL A 20 12.50 -5.24 2.00
N PRO A 21 11.33 -4.57 2.04
CA PRO A 21 11.08 -3.53 3.01
C PRO A 21 11.26 -4.03 4.46
N SER A 22 11.74 -3.16 5.35
CA SER A 22 11.96 -3.49 6.77
C SER A 22 11.02 -2.70 7.70
N GLN A 23 10.86 -3.20 8.93
CA GLN A 23 10.20 -2.59 10.09
C GLN A 23 9.08 -1.60 9.75
N ASP A 24 9.38 -0.30 9.71
CA ASP A 24 8.38 0.76 9.57
C ASP A 24 7.70 0.77 8.19
N MET A 25 8.41 0.39 7.14
CA MET A 25 7.80 0.26 5.81
C MET A 25 6.80 -0.90 5.79
N VAL A 26 7.13 -2.02 6.44
CA VAL A 26 6.20 -3.15 6.55
C VAL A 26 4.99 -2.76 7.38
N LEU A 27 5.20 -2.05 8.50
CA LEU A 27 4.11 -1.57 9.35
C LEU A 27 3.21 -0.57 8.61
N GLY A 28 3.78 0.35 7.85
CA GLY A 28 3.04 1.32 7.05
C GLY A 28 2.19 0.65 5.97
N LEU A 29 2.77 -0.27 5.19
CA LEU A 29 2.04 -1.04 4.19
C LEU A 29 0.95 -1.90 4.83
N TYR A 30 1.25 -2.54 5.96
CA TYR A 30 0.28 -3.31 6.73
C TYR A 30 -0.90 -2.42 7.16
N TYR A 31 -0.62 -1.27 7.78
CA TYR A 31 -1.65 -0.33 8.22
C TYR A 31 -2.53 0.13 7.07
N LEU A 32 -1.94 0.57 5.95
CA LEU A 32 -2.67 0.99 4.75
C LEU A 32 -3.57 -0.11 4.18
N SER A 33 -3.22 -1.39 4.38
CA SER A 33 -3.98 -2.54 3.87
C SER A 33 -5.10 -3.04 4.78
N ILE A 34 -5.25 -2.47 5.99
CA ILE A 34 -6.32 -2.85 6.92
C ILE A 34 -7.68 -2.39 6.37
N VAL A 35 -8.69 -3.25 6.53
CA VAL A 35 -10.10 -2.96 6.21
C VAL A 35 -10.94 -3.10 7.47
N ASN A 36 -11.69 -2.06 7.79
CA ASN A 36 -12.61 -2.02 8.92
C ASN A 36 -14.06 -2.11 8.43
N GLN A 37 -14.95 -2.55 9.32
CA GLN A 37 -16.40 -2.57 9.08
C GLN A 37 -17.04 -1.32 9.70
N ASN A 38 -18.13 -0.85 9.09
CA ASN A 38 -18.92 0.31 9.52
C ASN A 38 -18.14 1.62 9.48
N GLU A 39 -17.23 1.74 8.51
CA GLU A 39 -16.49 2.97 8.28
C GLU A 39 -17.29 3.97 7.41
N PRO A 40 -17.09 5.29 7.59
CA PRO A 40 -17.65 6.29 6.70
C PRO A 40 -17.21 6.04 5.25
N GLY A 41 -18.18 6.04 4.33
CA GLY A 41 -17.95 5.79 2.91
C GLY A 41 -17.84 4.30 2.54
N GLU A 42 -18.15 3.38 3.44
CA GLU A 42 -18.26 1.96 3.11
C GLU A 42 -19.30 1.71 2.00
N GLY A 43 -18.92 0.93 1.00
CA GLY A 43 -19.75 0.55 -0.13
C GLY A 43 -19.82 1.59 -1.25
N MET A 44 -19.16 2.75 -1.11
CA MET A 44 -19.05 3.74 -2.18
C MET A 44 -18.28 3.19 -3.39
N VAL A 45 -18.64 3.69 -4.57
CA VAL A 45 -18.02 3.36 -5.85
C VAL A 45 -17.34 4.60 -6.38
N PHE A 46 -16.10 4.47 -6.84
CA PHE A 46 -15.32 5.58 -7.40
C PHE A 46 -14.94 5.25 -8.83
N ALA A 47 -15.05 6.23 -9.74
CA ALA A 47 -14.75 6.04 -11.15
C ALA A 47 -13.23 6.02 -11.42
N ASP A 48 -12.47 6.80 -10.65
CA ASP A 48 -11.02 6.90 -10.78
C ASP A 48 -10.31 7.25 -9.46
N MET A 49 -8.98 7.25 -9.50
CA MET A 49 -8.13 7.58 -8.35
C MET A 49 -8.24 9.04 -7.90
N GLY A 50 -8.57 9.96 -8.81
CA GLY A 50 -8.72 11.38 -8.49
C GLY A 50 -9.95 11.64 -7.62
N GLU A 51 -11.07 11.01 -7.97
CA GLU A 51 -12.30 11.04 -7.17
C GLU A 51 -12.09 10.43 -5.79
N LEU A 52 -11.45 9.25 -5.73
CA LEU A 52 -11.12 8.59 -4.46
C LEU A 52 -10.22 9.47 -3.58
N GLN A 53 -9.20 10.11 -4.16
CA GLN A 53 -8.28 10.97 -3.43
C GLN A 53 -9.01 12.21 -2.88
N HIS A 54 -9.88 12.83 -3.68
CA HIS A 54 -10.70 13.94 -3.22
C HIS A 54 -11.64 13.53 -2.07
N ALA A 55 -12.25 12.34 -2.15
CA ALA A 55 -13.11 11.81 -1.10
C ALA A 55 -12.35 11.53 0.21
N LEU A 56 -11.10 11.06 0.13
CA LEU A 56 -10.23 10.88 1.28
C LEU A 56 -9.85 12.23 1.92
N GLU A 57 -9.49 13.23 1.11
CA GLU A 57 -9.10 14.57 1.59
C GLU A 57 -10.27 15.31 2.26
N THR A 58 -11.47 15.17 1.70
CA THR A 58 -12.70 15.74 2.26
C THR A 58 -13.28 14.93 3.42
N LYS A 59 -12.67 13.78 3.75
CA LYS A 59 -13.11 12.83 4.79
C LYS A 59 -14.51 12.25 4.54
N ALA A 60 -14.95 12.24 3.29
CA ALA A 60 -16.19 11.56 2.87
C ALA A 60 -16.04 10.03 2.97
N VAL A 61 -14.82 9.52 2.80
CA VAL A 61 -14.43 8.13 3.02
C VAL A 61 -13.19 8.09 3.93
N THR A 62 -13.05 7.03 4.73
CA THR A 62 -11.85 6.82 5.58
C THR A 62 -10.89 5.83 4.94
N LEU A 63 -9.64 5.84 5.41
CA LEU A 63 -8.55 5.01 4.88
C LEU A 63 -8.86 3.50 4.90
N HIS A 64 -9.59 3.03 5.91
CA HIS A 64 -9.90 1.61 6.09
C HIS A 64 -11.32 1.24 5.63
N ALA A 65 -12.03 2.16 4.99
CA ALA A 65 -13.38 1.90 4.49
C ALA A 65 -13.35 0.92 3.31
N LYS A 66 -14.25 -0.05 3.33
CA LYS A 66 -14.40 -1.01 2.24
C LYS A 66 -15.15 -0.37 1.07
N ILE A 67 -14.45 -0.05 0.00
CA ILE A 67 -15.01 0.56 -1.22
C ILE A 67 -15.16 -0.47 -2.35
N LYS A 68 -15.85 -0.10 -3.43
CA LYS A 68 -15.94 -0.87 -4.67
C LYS A 68 -15.29 -0.08 -5.80
N GLY A 69 -14.46 -0.74 -6.60
CA GLY A 69 -13.93 -0.21 -7.86
C GLY A 69 -14.79 -0.63 -9.03
#